data_AF-A0A529NPG2-F1
#
_entry.id   AF-A0A529NPG2-F1
#
_cell.length_a   1.000
_cell.length_b   1.000
_cell.length_c   1.000
_cell.angle_alpha   90.00
_cell.angle_beta   90.00
_cell.angle_gamma   90.00
#
_symmetry.space_group_name_H-M   'P 1'
#
loop_
_entity.id
_entity.type
_entity.pdbx_description
1 polymer ?
#
loop_
_entity_poly.entity_id
_entity_poly.type
_entity_poly.pdbx_seq_one_letter_code
_entity_poly.pdbx_strand_id
1 'polypeptide(L)'
;MRMPRLTAFLTATAVFASAFTLAANAGEVHVLNWKGYGADEPWAIAAFEKATGNKVVNDFFNSEQEMLTKLRTNPGLYDVVMINAAFNDQAMAGKLIQPIDVSKLANYADISKDKAGSPMLNHDGKVYGVPWVWGLTALAINEKSFPKPPTS
;
A
#
# COMPACT_ATOMS: atom_id res chain seq x y z
N MET A 1 12.96 -3.73 81.91
CA MET A 1 14.42 -3.91 81.76
C MET A 1 14.64 -4.76 80.51
N ARG A 2 15.32 -4.15 79.51
CA ARG A 2 15.94 -4.68 78.26
C ARG A 2 15.59 -6.09 77.74
N MET A 3 15.24 -6.17 76.45
CA MET A 3 15.93 -6.89 75.33
C MET A 3 14.94 -7.11 74.13
N PRO A 4 15.36 -7.46 72.90
CA PRO A 4 16.24 -6.71 72.00
C PRO A 4 15.79 -6.70 70.51
N ARG A 5 16.32 -5.71 69.77
CA ARG A 5 16.83 -5.70 68.37
C ARG A 5 16.16 -6.52 67.25
N LEU A 6 15.67 -5.74 66.26
CA LEU A 6 15.82 -5.86 64.79
C LEU A 6 16.42 -7.16 64.22
N THR A 7 15.66 -7.77 63.32
CA THR A 7 16.18 -8.56 62.20
C THR A 7 15.50 -8.08 60.92
N ALA A 8 16.22 -7.27 60.15
CA ALA A 8 15.84 -6.88 58.79
C ALA A 8 16.09 -8.08 57.86
N PHE A 9 15.05 -8.56 57.19
CA PHE A 9 15.19 -9.49 56.07
C PHE A 9 15.39 -8.68 54.78
N LEU A 10 16.61 -8.73 54.25
CA LEU A 10 16.95 -8.25 52.91
C LEU A 10 16.50 -9.33 51.91
N THR A 11 15.35 -9.15 51.26
CA THR A 11 14.98 -9.95 50.09
C THR A 11 15.66 -9.35 48.86
N ALA A 12 16.70 -10.01 48.37
CA ALA A 12 17.32 -9.71 47.09
C ALA A 12 16.39 -10.15 45.95
N THR A 13 15.63 -9.22 45.38
CA THR A 13 14.86 -9.47 44.15
C THR A 13 15.81 -9.35 42.96
N ALA A 14 16.25 -10.50 42.44
CA ALA A 14 16.93 -10.55 41.15
C ALA A 14 15.93 -10.17 40.05
N VAL A 15 16.05 -8.95 39.53
CA VAL A 15 15.34 -8.50 38.33
C VAL A 15 15.97 -9.22 37.14
N PHE A 16 15.38 -10.35 36.75
CA PHE A 16 15.59 -10.92 35.43
C PHE A 16 14.99 -9.92 34.43
N ALA A 17 15.85 -9.07 33.87
CA ALA A 17 15.50 -8.26 32.72
C ALA A 17 15.26 -9.21 31.55
N SER A 18 14.00 -9.58 31.34
CA SER A 18 13.55 -10.23 30.12
C SER A 18 13.85 -9.28 28.96
N ALA A 19 14.93 -9.57 28.23
CA ALA A 19 15.13 -9.03 26.91
C ALA A 19 13.98 -9.54 26.02
N PHE A 20 12.88 -8.79 25.98
CA PHE A 20 11.97 -8.85 24.87
C PHE A 20 12.73 -8.31 23.66
N THR A 21 13.42 -9.21 22.96
CA THR A 21 13.62 -9.03 21.53
C THR A 21 12.23 -8.82 20.94
N LEU A 22 11.95 -7.58 20.49
CA LEU A 22 10.90 -7.34 19.51
C LEU A 22 11.22 -8.24 18.31
N ALA A 23 10.63 -9.44 18.27
CA ALA A 23 10.49 -10.15 17.02
C ALA A 23 9.71 -9.19 16.11
N ALA A 24 10.30 -8.84 14.97
CA ALA A 24 9.57 -8.13 13.93
C ALA A 24 8.30 -8.93 13.65
N ASN A 25 7.13 -8.37 13.99
CA ASN A 25 5.86 -8.95 13.57
C ASN A 25 5.82 -8.80 12.05
N ALA A 26 6.21 -9.87 11.34
CA ALA A 26 6.02 -9.97 9.91
C ALA A 26 4.51 -10.01 9.64
N GLY A 27 3.94 -8.86 9.26
CA GLY A 27 2.57 -8.76 8.80
C GLY A 27 2.45 -9.10 7.32
N GLU A 28 1.22 -9.22 6.83
CA GLU A 28 0.91 -9.27 5.40
C GLU A 28 0.42 -7.89 4.93
N VAL A 29 0.77 -7.53 3.70
CA VAL A 29 0.19 -6.40 2.98
C VAL A 29 -0.57 -6.97 1.80
N HIS A 30 -1.88 -6.83 1.81
CA HIS A 30 -2.77 -7.33 0.76
C HIS A 30 -2.94 -6.26 -0.32
N VAL A 31 -2.52 -6.58 -1.53
CA VAL A 31 -2.53 -5.65 -2.68
C VAL A 31 -3.50 -6.17 -3.74
N LEU A 32 -4.52 -5.38 -4.07
CA LEU A 32 -5.40 -5.64 -5.22
C LEU A 32 -4.82 -4.94 -6.46
N ASN A 33 -4.37 -5.71 -7.45
CA ASN A 33 -3.40 -5.23 -8.44
C ASN A 33 -3.77 -5.56 -9.89
N TRP A 34 -3.22 -4.80 -10.82
CA TRP A 34 -3.09 -5.20 -12.21
C TRP A 34 -1.84 -6.07 -12.37
N LYS A 35 -1.98 -7.21 -13.06
CA LYS A 35 -0.83 -8.08 -13.31
C LYS A 35 0.10 -7.47 -14.36
N GLY A 36 1.42 -7.47 -14.08
CA GLY A 36 2.44 -6.97 -15.01
C GLY A 36 2.55 -5.44 -15.07
N TYR A 37 2.02 -4.73 -14.07
CA TYR A 37 2.13 -3.25 -13.98
C TYR A 37 3.31 -2.80 -13.11
N GLY A 38 4.19 -3.71 -12.70
CA GLY A 38 5.48 -3.41 -12.06
C GLY A 38 5.49 -3.57 -10.55
N ALA A 39 4.34 -3.44 -9.87
CA ALA A 39 4.26 -3.62 -8.42
C ALA A 39 4.33 -5.11 -8.00
N ASP A 40 4.04 -6.02 -8.93
CA ASP A 40 4.10 -7.48 -8.75
C ASP A 40 5.45 -8.09 -9.18
N GLU A 41 6.45 -7.26 -9.51
CA GLU A 41 7.76 -7.73 -9.94
C GLU A 41 8.50 -8.46 -8.79
N PRO A 42 9.08 -9.66 -9.04
CA PRO A 42 9.71 -10.45 -7.99
C PRO A 42 10.83 -9.73 -7.24
N TRP A 43 11.61 -8.90 -7.94
CA TRP A 43 12.71 -8.14 -7.34
C TRP A 43 12.19 -7.02 -6.42
N ALA A 44 11.06 -6.39 -6.76
CA ALA A 44 10.46 -5.31 -5.99
C ALA A 44 9.82 -5.86 -4.71
N ILE A 45 9.08 -6.97 -4.83
CA ILE A 45 8.52 -7.70 -3.67
C ILE A 45 9.66 -8.12 -2.74
N ALA A 46 10.69 -8.80 -3.24
CA ALA A 46 11.81 -9.25 -2.41
C ALA A 46 12.52 -8.09 -1.69
N ALA A 47 12.68 -6.93 -2.35
CA ALA A 47 13.25 -5.74 -1.73
C ALA A 47 12.34 -5.19 -0.61
N PHE A 48 11.03 -5.12 -0.83
CA PHE A 48 10.05 -4.68 0.17
C PHE A 48 10.01 -5.61 1.39
N GLU A 49 9.93 -6.92 1.17
CA GLU A 49 9.87 -7.90 2.26
C GLU A 49 11.15 -7.88 3.09
N LYS A 50 12.32 -7.74 2.42
CA LYS A 50 13.61 -7.62 3.11
C LYS A 50 13.69 -6.35 3.94
N ALA A 51 13.17 -5.23 3.44
CA ALA A 51 13.25 -3.94 4.12
C ALA A 51 12.28 -3.81 5.30
N THR A 52 11.11 -4.44 5.21
CA THR A 52 10.02 -4.25 6.19
C THR A 52 9.75 -5.46 7.07
N GLY A 53 10.16 -6.66 6.63
CA GLY A 53 9.76 -7.93 7.23
C GLY A 53 8.34 -8.38 6.88
N ASN A 54 7.55 -7.55 6.18
CA ASN A 54 6.17 -7.87 5.82
C ASN A 54 6.10 -8.64 4.49
N LYS A 55 5.13 -9.56 4.37
CA LYS A 55 4.84 -10.30 3.14
C LYS A 55 3.90 -9.52 2.24
N VAL A 56 4.07 -9.65 0.92
CA VAL A 56 3.13 -9.07 -0.05
C VAL A 56 2.21 -10.15 -0.59
N VAL A 57 0.91 -9.98 -0.39
CA VAL A 57 -0.13 -10.87 -0.91
C VAL A 57 -0.85 -10.16 -2.05
N ASN A 58 -0.48 -10.51 -3.29
CA ASN A 58 -1.14 -9.95 -4.48
C ASN A 58 -2.42 -10.74 -4.82
N ASP A 59 -3.53 -10.03 -4.96
CA ASP A 59 -4.71 -10.47 -5.68
C ASP A 59 -4.84 -9.64 -6.97
N PHE A 60 -5.35 -10.23 -8.03
CA PHE A 60 -5.38 -9.60 -9.35
C PHE A 60 -6.81 -9.40 -9.85
N PHE A 61 -7.00 -8.38 -10.67
CA PHE A 61 -8.24 -8.13 -11.39
C PHE A 61 -7.96 -7.84 -12.86
N ASN A 62 -8.97 -8.03 -13.71
CA ASN A 62 -8.85 -7.84 -15.16
C ASN A 62 -9.76 -6.70 -15.69
N SER A 63 -10.53 -6.07 -14.82
CA SER A 63 -11.34 -4.89 -15.15
C SER A 63 -11.57 -4.02 -13.92
N GLU A 64 -11.83 -2.73 -14.14
CA GLU A 64 -12.16 -1.79 -13.07
C GLU A 64 -13.45 -2.17 -12.34
N GLN A 65 -14.42 -2.75 -13.06
CA GLN A 65 -15.67 -3.25 -12.46
C GLN A 65 -15.44 -4.46 -11.56
N GLU A 66 -14.53 -5.36 -11.94
CA GLU A 66 -14.11 -6.47 -11.08
C GLU A 66 -13.41 -5.94 -9.83
N MET A 67 -12.48 -5.00 -9.97
CA MET A 67 -11.81 -4.34 -8.85
C MET A 67 -12.81 -3.72 -7.87
N LEU A 68 -13.75 -2.90 -8.35
CA LEU A 68 -14.78 -2.28 -7.53
C LEU A 68 -15.70 -3.30 -6.86
N THR A 69 -15.99 -4.42 -7.53
CA THR A 69 -16.77 -5.51 -6.95
C THR A 69 -16.00 -6.17 -5.82
N LYS A 70 -14.73 -6.52 -6.03
CA LYS A 70 -13.86 -7.12 -5.00
C LYS A 70 -13.73 -6.23 -3.77
N LEU A 71 -13.53 -4.91 -3.94
CA LEU A 71 -13.49 -3.94 -2.84
C LEU A 71 -14.79 -3.92 -2.04
N ARG A 72 -15.96 -3.98 -2.71
CA ARG A 72 -17.28 -3.97 -2.05
C ARG A 72 -17.57 -5.25 -1.29
N THR A 73 -17.20 -6.40 -1.85
CA THR A 73 -17.52 -7.71 -1.26
C THR A 73 -16.52 -8.15 -0.20
N ASN A 74 -15.35 -7.53 -0.13
CA ASN A 74 -14.29 -7.86 0.82
C ASN A 74 -13.81 -6.60 1.60
N PRO A 75 -14.70 -5.93 2.35
CA PRO A 75 -14.34 -4.72 3.07
C PRO A 75 -13.25 -5.00 4.11
N GLY A 76 -12.15 -4.25 4.04
CA GLY A 76 -11.01 -4.38 4.95
C GLY A 76 -10.01 -5.49 4.61
N LEU A 77 -10.21 -6.23 3.49
CA LEU A 77 -9.26 -7.25 3.07
C LEU A 77 -8.00 -6.66 2.43
N TYR A 78 -8.12 -5.58 1.66
CA TYR A 78 -7.01 -5.01 0.91
C TYR A 78 -6.49 -3.75 1.57
N ASP A 79 -5.17 -3.69 1.75
CA ASP A 79 -4.47 -2.51 2.28
C ASP A 79 -4.17 -1.49 1.19
N VAL A 80 -3.88 -1.98 -0.03
CA VAL A 80 -3.54 -1.16 -1.20
C VAL A 80 -4.26 -1.69 -2.42
N VAL A 81 -4.74 -0.79 -3.28
CA VAL A 81 -5.36 -1.13 -4.56
C VAL A 81 -4.81 -0.25 -5.68
N MET A 82 -4.45 -0.86 -6.81
CA MET A 82 -3.97 -0.15 -7.99
C MET A 82 -5.14 0.31 -8.87
N ILE A 83 -5.83 1.38 -8.44
CA ILE A 83 -6.98 1.93 -9.16
C ILE A 83 -6.51 2.80 -10.34
N ASN A 84 -7.10 2.64 -11.52
CA ASN A 84 -7.00 3.69 -12.54
C ASN A 84 -7.69 4.94 -12.00
N ALA A 85 -6.96 6.06 -11.92
CA ALA A 85 -7.46 7.28 -11.31
C ALA A 85 -8.83 7.76 -11.82
N ALA A 86 -9.25 7.39 -13.05
CA ALA A 86 -10.58 7.70 -13.58
C ALA A 86 -11.73 7.06 -12.78
N PHE A 87 -11.45 6.01 -12.01
CA PHE A 87 -12.40 5.30 -11.17
C PHE A 87 -12.34 5.71 -9.69
N ASN A 88 -11.45 6.63 -9.31
CA ASN A 88 -11.35 7.11 -7.93
C ASN A 88 -12.66 7.74 -7.45
N ASP A 89 -13.32 8.57 -8.27
CA ASP A 89 -14.61 9.16 -7.92
C ASP A 89 -15.66 8.11 -7.55
N GLN A 90 -15.72 7.03 -8.33
CA GLN A 90 -16.64 5.93 -8.07
C GLN A 90 -16.25 5.14 -6.82
N ALA A 91 -14.95 4.91 -6.59
CA ALA A 91 -14.46 4.24 -5.39
C ALA A 91 -14.74 5.07 -4.12
N MET A 92 -14.53 6.39 -4.17
CA MET A 92 -14.82 7.32 -3.08
C MET A 92 -16.31 7.42 -2.78
N ALA A 93 -17.16 7.53 -3.82
CA ALA A 93 -18.61 7.56 -3.66
C ALA A 93 -19.12 6.29 -2.96
N GLY A 94 -18.50 5.14 -3.25
CA GLY A 94 -18.75 3.87 -2.56
C GLY A 94 -18.07 3.72 -1.20
N LYS A 95 -17.30 4.71 -0.73
CA LYS A 95 -16.47 4.66 0.48
C LYS A 95 -15.51 3.45 0.52
N LEU A 96 -14.98 3.08 -0.65
CA LEU A 96 -14.12 1.90 -0.82
C LEU A 96 -12.64 2.23 -0.61
N ILE A 97 -12.28 3.51 -0.70
CA ILE A 97 -10.93 4.03 -0.44
C ILE A 97 -11.00 5.21 0.51
N GLN A 98 -9.87 5.50 1.16
CA GLN A 98 -9.71 6.57 2.11
C GLN A 98 -8.59 7.52 1.66
N PRO A 99 -8.59 8.78 2.12
CA PRO A 99 -7.48 9.67 1.86
C PRO A 99 -6.20 9.15 2.53
N ILE A 100 -5.07 9.43 1.89
CA ILE A 100 -3.74 9.08 2.40
C ILE A 100 -3.03 10.30 2.97
N ASP A 101 -2.15 10.06 3.94
CA ASP A 101 -1.24 11.06 4.49
C ASP A 101 0.10 11.01 3.75
N VAL A 102 0.28 11.90 2.78
CA VAL A 102 1.48 11.97 1.95
C VAL A 102 2.73 12.38 2.73
N SER A 103 2.59 12.96 3.93
CA SER A 103 3.74 13.30 4.77
C SER A 103 4.49 12.07 5.29
N LYS A 104 3.83 10.90 5.28
CA LYS A 104 4.43 9.61 5.64
C LYS A 104 5.16 8.94 4.47
N LEU A 105 5.09 9.52 3.28
CA LEU A 105 5.68 8.98 2.06
C LEU A 105 6.93 9.79 1.70
N ALA A 106 8.09 9.34 2.18
CA ALA A 106 9.36 10.06 2.02
C ALA A 106 9.69 10.41 0.55
N ASN A 107 9.28 9.56 -0.39
CA ASN A 107 9.55 9.74 -1.82
C ASN A 107 8.40 10.42 -2.59
N TYR A 108 7.34 10.89 -1.91
CA TYR A 108 6.22 11.54 -2.61
C TYR A 108 6.65 12.83 -3.31
N ALA A 109 7.67 13.51 -2.78
CA ALA A 109 8.26 14.70 -3.37
C ALA A 109 8.97 14.44 -4.72
N ASP A 110 9.31 13.18 -5.03
CA ASP A 110 9.97 12.81 -6.29
C ASP A 110 8.98 12.74 -7.46
N ILE A 111 7.68 12.75 -7.17
CA ILE A 111 6.61 12.69 -8.18
C ILE A 111 6.47 14.06 -8.84
N SER A 112 6.36 14.09 -10.16
CA SER A 112 6.19 15.34 -10.90
C SER A 112 4.92 16.09 -10.45
N LYS A 113 5.01 17.41 -10.34
CA LYS A 113 3.94 18.26 -9.78
C LYS A 113 2.61 18.10 -10.51
N ASP A 114 2.64 17.91 -11.83
CA ASP A 114 1.45 17.70 -12.66
C ASP A 114 0.75 16.36 -12.37
N LYS A 115 1.50 15.33 -11.97
CA LYS A 115 0.95 14.01 -11.62
C LYS A 115 0.47 13.98 -10.17
N ALA A 116 1.29 14.48 -9.24
CA ALA A 116 0.92 14.57 -7.83
C ALA A 116 -0.30 15.49 -7.62
N GLY A 117 -0.40 16.59 -8.38
CA GLY A 117 -1.50 17.54 -8.34
C GLY A 117 -2.70 17.20 -9.23
N SER A 118 -2.79 15.97 -9.76
CA SER A 118 -3.91 15.57 -10.62
C SER A 118 -5.26 15.74 -9.90
N PRO A 119 -6.28 16.33 -10.55
CA PRO A 119 -7.62 16.46 -9.97
C PRO A 119 -8.33 15.11 -9.81
N MET A 120 -7.80 14.04 -10.40
CA MET A 120 -8.32 12.66 -10.25
C MET A 120 -7.81 11.98 -8.97
N LEU A 121 -6.85 12.59 -8.28
CA LEU A 121 -6.26 12.09 -7.04
C LEU A 121 -6.50 13.04 -5.86
N ASN A 122 -6.81 14.30 -6.14
CA ASN A 122 -6.97 15.35 -5.14
C ASN A 122 -8.42 15.85 -5.12
N HIS A 123 -9.09 15.62 -4.00
CA HIS A 123 -10.47 16.07 -3.77
C HIS A 123 -10.54 16.82 -2.44
N ASP A 124 -11.00 18.07 -2.47
CA ASP A 124 -11.16 18.93 -1.30
C ASP A 124 -9.88 19.02 -0.41
N GLY A 125 -8.71 19.09 -1.06
CA GLY A 125 -7.41 19.15 -0.38
C GLY A 125 -6.93 17.82 0.22
N LYS A 126 -7.64 16.72 -0.03
CA LYS A 126 -7.25 15.37 0.38
C LYS A 126 -6.75 14.57 -0.81
N VAL A 127 -5.65 13.85 -0.60
CA VAL A 127 -5.03 12.97 -1.60
C VAL A 127 -5.58 11.56 -1.42
N TYR A 128 -6.03 10.92 -2.49
CA TYR A 128 -6.63 9.57 -2.48
C TYR A 128 -5.77 8.49 -3.14
N GLY A 129 -4.56 8.82 -3.57
CA GLY A 129 -3.64 7.84 -4.14
C GLY A 129 -2.29 8.43 -4.52
N VAL A 130 -1.38 7.54 -4.91
CA VAL A 130 -0.04 7.88 -5.40
C VAL A 130 0.02 7.52 -6.89
N PRO A 131 0.41 8.44 -7.78
CA PRO A 131 0.68 8.09 -9.18
C PRO A 131 1.71 6.97 -9.28
N TRP A 132 1.40 5.92 -10.05
CA TRP A 132 2.27 4.76 -10.25
C TRP A 132 2.82 4.72 -11.68
N VAL A 133 1.94 4.42 -12.64
CA VAL A 133 2.24 4.44 -14.08
C VAL A 133 1.18 5.28 -14.80
N TRP A 134 1.54 5.84 -15.95
CA TRP A 134 0.61 6.57 -16.80
C TRP A 134 0.86 6.21 -18.26
N GLY A 135 -0.18 6.31 -19.09
CA GLY A 135 -0.10 5.99 -20.50
C GLY A 135 -1.37 6.37 -21.25
N LEU A 136 -1.45 5.94 -22.51
CA LEU A 136 -2.60 6.15 -23.38
C LEU A 136 -3.12 4.79 -23.83
N THR A 137 -4.45 4.65 -23.93
CA THR A 137 -5.04 3.56 -24.70
C THR A 137 -4.87 3.87 -26.18
N ALA A 138 -3.96 3.16 -26.83
CA ALA A 138 -3.60 3.38 -28.23
C ALA A 138 -4.11 2.27 -29.15
N LEU A 139 -4.17 2.55 -30.45
CA LEU A 139 -4.43 1.56 -31.48
C LEU A 139 -3.12 0.85 -31.86
N ALA A 140 -3.07 -0.48 -31.71
CA ALA A 140 -1.99 -1.29 -32.25
C ALA A 140 -2.34 -1.71 -33.70
N ILE A 141 -1.48 -1.36 -34.66
CA ILE A 141 -1.73 -1.57 -36.09
C ILE A 141 -0.73 -2.58 -36.65
N ASN A 142 -1.21 -3.60 -37.36
CA ASN A 142 -0.36 -4.44 -38.18
C ASN A 142 -0.11 -3.77 -39.54
N GLU A 143 1.11 -3.26 -39.73
CA GLU A 143 1.51 -2.54 -40.94
C GLU A 143 1.41 -3.38 -42.22
N LYS A 144 1.46 -4.71 -42.13
CA LYS A 144 1.26 -5.61 -43.28
C LYS A 144 -0.19 -5.59 -43.79
N SER A 145 -1.14 -5.33 -42.89
CA SER A 145 -2.57 -5.28 -43.19
C SER A 145 -3.05 -3.87 -43.47
N PHE A 146 -2.41 -2.86 -42.88
CA PHE A 146 -2.71 -1.44 -43.05
C PHE A 146 -1.46 -0.68 -43.51
N PRO A 147 -1.16 -0.63 -44.83
CA PRO A 147 0.01 0.05 -45.36
C PRO A 147 0.05 1.56 -45.08
N LYS A 148 -1.11 2.15 -44.75
CA LYS A 148 -1.24 3.51 -44.23
C LYS A 148 -1.93 3.46 -42.88
N PRO A 149 -1.35 4.00 -41.80
CA PRO A 149 -2.00 4.05 -40.50
C PRO A 149 -3.35 4.80 -40.57
N PRO A 150 -4.42 4.27 -39.98
CA PRO A 150 -5.66 5.03 -39.80
C PRO A 150 -5.39 6.27 -38.93
N THR A 151 -6.02 7.39 -39.29
CA THR A 151 -5.92 8.66 -38.57
C THR A 151 -7.10 8.89 -37.61
N SER A 152 -8.04 7.95 -37.55
CA SER A 152 -9.24 7.94 -36.71
C SER A 152 -9.76 6.51 -36.56
#